data_AF-A0A7M3YUC1-F1
#
_entry.id   AF-A0A7M3YUC1-F1
#
_cell.length_a   1.000
_cell.length_b   1.000
_cell.length_c   1.000
_cell.angle_alpha   90.00
_cell.angle_beta   90.00
_cell.angle_gamma   90.00
#
_symmetry.space_group_name_H-M   'P 1'
#
loop_
_entity.id
_entity.type
_entity.pdbx_description
1 polymer ?
#
loop_
_entity_poly.entity_id
_entity_poly.type
_entity_poly.pdbx_seq_one_letter_code
_entity_poly.pdbx_strand_id
1 'polypeptide(L)' 'DTLYYFQAIHQESDVIPENVDAIRALMGTEADWKTSVAKTDAAISAYNGL' A
#
# COMPACT_ATOMS: atom_id res chain seq x y z
N ASP A 1 -26.55 -0.34 -18.21
CA ASP A 1 -25.39 -1.24 -18.09
C ASP A 1 -24.06 -0.58 -18.46
N THR A 2 -23.79 0.66 -18.02
CA THR A 2 -22.50 1.33 -18.31
C THR A 2 -22.03 2.15 -17.13
N LEU A 3 -20.77 1.95 -16.72
CA LEU A 3 -20.10 2.66 -15.63
C LEU A 3 -19.00 3.56 -16.21
N TYR A 4 -19.02 4.84 -15.82
CA TYR A 4 -17.99 5.82 -16.14
C TYR A 4 -17.42 6.42 -14.85
N TYR A 5 -16.10 6.53 -14.76
CA TYR A 5 -15.40 7.15 -13.62
C TYR A 5 -14.08 7.78 -14.09
N PHE A 6 -13.57 8.71 -13.29
CA PHE A 6 -12.26 9.34 -13.48
C PHE A 6 -11.43 9.15 -12.22
N GLN A 7 -10.12 9.02 -12.38
CA GLN A 7 -9.15 8.89 -11.29
C GLN A 7 -7.97 9.81 -11.54
N ALA A 8 -7.39 10.29 -10.45
CA ALA A 8 -6.09 10.97 -10.44
C ALA A 8 -5.14 10.13 -9.59
N ILE A 9 -3.90 9.97 -10.07
CA ILE A 9 -2.86 9.19 -9.39
C ILE A 9 -1.66 10.09 -9.16
N HIS A 10 -1.13 10.08 -7.93
CA HIS A 10 0.11 10.78 -7.61
C HIS A 10 1.29 9.87 -7.99
N GLN A 11 1.82 10.10 -9.19
CA GLN A 11 2.81 9.22 -9.83
C GLN A 11 4.09 9.00 -9.03
N GLU A 12 4.44 9.91 -8.13
CA GLU A 12 5.67 9.85 -7.34
C GLU A 12 5.57 8.93 -6.12
N SER A 13 4.35 8.65 -5.64
CA SER A 13 4.14 8.04 -4.33
C SER A 13 3.26 6.79 -4.37
N ASP A 14 2.43 6.62 -5.40
CA ASP A 14 1.44 5.53 -5.51
C ASP A 14 2.04 4.12 -5.56
N VAL A 15 3.36 3.98 -5.72
CA VAL A 15 4.06 2.68 -5.73
C VAL A 15 4.90 2.43 -4.48
N ILE A 16 4.95 3.38 -3.55
CA ILE A 16 5.83 3.30 -2.38
C ILE A 16 5.33 2.23 -1.38
N PRO A 17 4.05 2.20 -0.99
CA PRO A 17 3.52 1.12 -0.12
C PRO A 17 3.71 -0.28 -0.70
N GLU A 18 3.50 -0.43 -2.00
CA GLU A 18 3.52 -1.70 -2.76
C GLU A 18 4.91 -2.33 -2.70
N ASN A 19 5.96 -1.51 -2.79
CA ASN A 19 7.34 -1.99 -2.69
C ASN A 19 7.64 -2.54 -1.28
N VAL A 20 7.12 -1.91 -0.23
CA VAL A 20 7.30 -2.40 1.15
C VAL A 20 6.62 -3.76 1.32
N ASP A 21 5.40 -3.91 0.80
CA ASP A 21 4.67 -5.17 0.86
C ASP A 21 5.33 -6.26 0.00
N ALA A 22 5.86 -5.89 -1.17
CA ALA A 22 6.61 -6.81 -2.03
C ALA A 22 7.85 -7.39 -1.33
N ILE A 23 8.58 -6.57 -0.55
CA ILE A 23 9.71 -7.06 0.24
C ILE A 23 9.25 -8.11 1.25
N ARG A 24 8.13 -7.87 1.97
CA ARG A 24 7.62 -8.85 2.94
C ARG A 24 7.18 -10.15 2.29
N ALA A 25 6.52 -10.06 1.13
CA ALA A 25 6.11 -11.21 0.35
C ALA A 25 7.31 -12.03 -0.14
N LEU A 26 8.34 -11.37 -0.70
CA LEU A 26 9.55 -12.04 -1.22
C LEU A 26 10.37 -12.70 -0.11
N MET A 27 10.44 -12.06 1.07
CA MET A 27 11.20 -12.56 2.21
C MET A 27 10.42 -13.54 3.09
N GLY A 28 9.12 -13.74 2.82
CA GLY A 28 8.24 -14.59 3.63
C GLY A 28 8.10 -14.11 5.08
N THR A 29 8.31 -12.82 5.35
CA THR A 29 8.22 -12.25 6.70
C THR A 29 6.79 -11.89 7.10
N GLU A 30 5.89 -11.79 6.12
CA GLU A 30 4.44 -11.71 6.31
C GLU A 30 3.75 -12.59 5.27
N ALA A 31 2.90 -13.50 5.72
CA ALA A 31 2.20 -14.45 4.85
C ALA A 31 0.81 -13.94 4.44
N ASP A 32 0.18 -13.12 5.29
CA ASP A 32 -1.11 -12.50 4.98
C ASP A 32 -0.92 -11.10 4.40
N TRP A 33 -1.30 -10.92 3.14
CA TRP A 33 -1.17 -9.65 2.44
C TRP A 33 -1.94 -8.52 3.12
N LYS A 34 -3.12 -8.81 3.73
CA LYS A 34 -3.92 -7.79 4.42
C LYS A 34 -3.19 -7.25 5.65
N THR A 35 -2.54 -8.16 6.37
CA THR A 35 -1.70 -7.79 7.51
C THR A 35 -0.48 -6.97 7.06
N SER A 36 0.12 -7.27 5.90
CA SER A 36 1.22 -6.47 5.34
C SER A 36 0.79 -5.05 5.01
N VAL A 37 -0.30 -4.89 4.25
CA VAL A 37 -0.86 -3.58 3.86
C VAL A 37 -1.20 -2.76 5.09
N ALA A 38 -1.94 -3.34 6.05
CA ALA A 38 -2.31 -2.64 7.28
C ALA A 38 -1.10 -2.16 8.09
N LYS A 39 0.00 -2.95 8.11
CA LYS A 39 1.25 -2.53 8.75
C LYS A 39 1.92 -1.37 8.02
N THR A 40 1.95 -1.41 6.69
CA THR A 40 2.52 -0.34 5.85
C THR A 40 1.73 0.96 6.03
N ASP A 41 0.40 0.90 5.94
CA ASP A 41 -0.49 2.05 6.12
C ASP A 41 -0.37 2.65 7.52
N ALA A 42 -0.39 1.81 8.57
CA ALA A 42 -0.27 2.27 9.95
C ALA A 42 1.08 2.96 10.20
N ALA A 43 2.18 2.45 9.63
CA ALA A 43 3.50 3.05 9.77
C ALA A 43 3.58 4.42 9.09
N ILE A 44 3.02 4.55 7.88
CA ILE A 44 2.96 5.82 7.14
C ILE A 44 2.06 6.82 7.86
N SER A 45 0.91 6.39 8.38
CA SER A 45 -0.01 7.24 9.16
C SER A 45 0.67 7.78 10.41
N ALA A 46 1.32 6.90 11.20
CA ALA A 46 2.03 7.27 12.41
C ALA A 46 3.18 8.25 12.14
N TYR A 47 3.93 8.08 11.05
CA TYR A 47 4.97 9.03 10.65
C TYR A 47 4.42 10.42 10.32
N ASN A 48 3.25 10.48 9.68
CA ASN A 48 2.58 11.73 9.31
C ASN A 48 1.73 12.33 10.44
N GLY A 49 1.60 11.66 11.59
CA GLY A 49 0.75 12.09 12.70
C GLY A 49 -0.75 12.06 12.37
N LEU A 50 -1.15 11.15 11.47
CA LEU A 50 -2.53 10.89 11.04
C LEU A 50 -3.19 9.79 11.87
#